data_AF-A0A7K0Z0X2-F1
#
_entry.id   AF-A0A7K0Z0X2-F1
#
_cell.length_a   1.000
_cell.length_b   1.000
_cell.length_c   1.000
_cell.angle_alpha   90.00
_cell.angle_beta   90.00
_cell.angle_gamma   90.00
#
_symmetry.space_group_name_H-M   'P 1'
#
loop_
_entity.id
_entity.type
_entity.pdbx_description
1 polymer ?
#
loop_
_entity_poly.entity_id
_entity_poly.type
_entity_poly.pdbx_seq_one_letter_code
_entity_poly.pdbx_strand_id
1 'polypeptide(L)'
;MLFPTKAELEAKRLAALGVKPPVEAKPGKTIVTKIDGEEVELEEVELEDLETLVEEVKEIIEDEKENEIRVVNVAEESQNEANAFTIKDSEEDDAPVQTVLTAGATADPVKDYLKLIGRVPLLNAEMEVDLSLRVEAGLFAEEIIKHEKKIDKKYKRELEQLVLDGKRAKNHLLEANLRLV
;
A
#
# COMPACT_ATOMS: atom_id res chain seq x y z
N MET A 1 -1.02 14.82 -49.18
CA MET A 1 -1.11 15.13 -47.74
C MET A 1 -0.68 13.89 -46.99
N LEU A 2 0.46 13.94 -46.32
CA LEU A 2 1.05 12.81 -45.60
C LEU A 2 0.45 12.81 -44.18
N PHE A 3 -0.26 11.75 -43.79
CA PHE A 3 -0.80 11.62 -42.44
C PHE A 3 0.35 11.29 -41.48
N PRO A 4 0.45 11.97 -40.32
CA PRO A 4 1.50 11.69 -39.35
C PRO A 4 1.35 10.28 -38.77
N THR A 5 2.48 9.64 -38.51
CA THR A 5 2.54 8.29 -37.96
C THR A 5 2.15 8.28 -36.48
N LYS A 6 1.72 7.12 -35.95
CA LYS A 6 1.29 6.98 -34.55
C LYS A 6 2.34 7.47 -33.56
N ALA A 7 3.62 7.21 -33.84
CA ALA A 7 4.76 7.65 -33.04
C ALA A 7 4.91 9.18 -33.00
N GLU A 8 4.66 9.87 -34.12
CA GLU A 8 4.73 11.33 -34.18
C GLU A 8 3.58 12.00 -33.41
N LEU A 9 2.39 11.38 -33.38
CA LEU A 9 1.26 11.86 -32.60
C LEU A 9 1.47 11.68 -31.09
N GLU A 10 2.07 10.56 -30.68
CA GLU A 10 2.42 10.30 -29.28
C GLU A 10 3.55 11.22 -28.82
N ALA A 11 4.60 11.41 -29.62
CA ALA A 11 5.68 12.35 -29.32
C ALA A 11 5.17 13.80 -29.19
N LYS A 12 4.23 14.20 -30.05
CA LYS A 12 3.61 15.53 -29.98
C LYS A 12 2.68 15.70 -28.78
N ARG A 13 2.04 14.61 -28.32
CA ARG A 13 1.23 14.60 -27.09
C ARG A 13 2.10 14.70 -25.84
N LEU A 14 3.20 13.94 -25.79
CA LEU A 14 4.16 13.98 -24.68
C LEU A 14 4.86 15.34 -24.60
N ALA A 15 5.24 15.91 -25.74
CA ALA A 15 5.79 17.27 -25.81
C ALA A 15 4.77 18.35 -25.38
N ALA A 16 3.47 18.14 -25.63
CA ALA A 16 2.41 19.05 -25.16
C ALA A 16 2.11 18.91 -23.65
N LEU A 17 2.50 17.80 -23.04
CA LEU A 17 2.38 17.52 -21.61
C LEU A 17 3.65 17.90 -20.81
N GLY A 18 4.63 18.56 -21.45
CA GLY A 18 5.87 18.99 -20.78
C GLY A 18 6.84 17.87 -20.43
N VAL A 19 6.50 16.61 -20.72
CA VAL A 19 7.38 15.46 -20.51
C VAL A 19 8.44 15.46 -21.62
N LYS A 20 9.69 15.77 -21.25
CA LYS A 20 10.84 15.64 -22.15
C LYS A 20 11.00 14.15 -22.55
N PRO A 21 11.44 13.84 -23.78
CA PRO A 21 11.70 12.47 -24.15
C PRO A 21 12.78 11.88 -23.21
N PRO A 22 12.70 10.57 -22.88
CA PRO A 22 13.71 9.94 -22.04
C PRO A 22 15.06 10.11 -22.73
N VAL A 23 16.00 10.71 -22.01
CA VAL A 23 17.39 10.85 -22.45
C VAL A 23 17.93 9.43 -22.66
N GLU A 24 18.43 9.14 -23.86
CA GLU A 24 19.10 7.87 -24.14
C GLU A 24 20.26 7.70 -23.14
N ALA A 25 20.07 6.84 -22.14
CA ALA A 25 21.13 6.40 -21.26
C ALA A 25 22.21 5.75 -22.13
N LYS A 26 23.44 6.27 -22.06
CA LYS A 26 24.57 5.63 -22.75
C LYS A 26 24.81 4.27 -22.09
N PRO A 27 24.97 3.18 -22.85
CA PRO A 27 25.21 1.87 -22.25
C PRO A 27 26.54 1.88 -21.52
N GLY A 28 26.51 1.55 -20.23
CA GLY A 28 27.68 1.41 -19.38
C GLY A 28 28.53 0.21 -19.81
N LYS A 29 29.78 0.14 -19.34
CA LYS A 29 30.65 -1.02 -19.62
C LYS A 29 30.12 -2.26 -18.89
N THR A 30 29.77 -3.29 -19.66
CA THR A 30 29.40 -4.62 -19.14
C THR A 30 30.64 -5.34 -18.58
N ILE A 31 30.58 -5.76 -17.31
CA ILE A 31 31.64 -6.56 -16.68
C ILE A 31 31.05 -7.93 -16.30
N VAL A 32 31.63 -8.99 -16.85
CA VAL A 32 31.23 -10.37 -16.53
C VAL A 32 31.98 -10.82 -15.28
N THR A 33 31.26 -11.08 -14.18
CA THR A 33 31.85 -11.63 -12.96
C THR A 33 31.22 -12.98 -12.62
N LYS A 34 32.04 -13.93 -12.15
CA LYS A 34 31.57 -15.27 -11.76
C LYS A 34 31.14 -15.27 -10.31
N ILE A 35 29.84 -15.32 -10.07
CA ILE A 35 29.25 -15.51 -8.75
C ILE A 35 28.52 -16.87 -8.80
N ASP A 36 28.90 -17.79 -7.92
CA ASP A 36 28.26 -19.10 -7.74
C ASP A 36 28.07 -19.99 -8.98
N GLY A 37 28.97 -19.89 -9.96
CA GLY A 37 29.01 -20.80 -11.11
C GLY A 37 28.06 -20.45 -12.25
N GLU A 38 27.39 -19.30 -12.18
CA GLU A 38 26.55 -18.75 -13.24
C GLU A 38 27.16 -17.42 -13.75
N GLU A 39 27.13 -17.20 -15.06
CA GLU A 39 27.68 -15.99 -15.69
C GLU A 39 26.64 -14.87 -15.57
N VAL A 40 26.90 -13.89 -14.70
CA VAL A 40 26.03 -12.73 -14.51
C VAL A 40 26.70 -11.50 -15.12
N GLU A 41 26.03 -10.90 -16.10
CA GLU A 41 26.41 -9.62 -16.70
C GLU A 41 25.92 -8.49 -15.78
N LEU A 42 26.84 -7.76 -15.16
CA LEU A 42 26.53 -6.59 -14.34
C LEU A 42 26.90 -5.33 -15.13
N GLU A 43 25.95 -4.41 -15.21
CA GLU A 43 26.14 -3.08 -15.80
C GLU A 43 26.57 -2.11 -14.69
N GLU A 44 27.78 -1.55 -14.78
CA GLU A 44 28.21 -0.49 -13.89
C GLU A 44 27.52 0.82 -14.29
N VAL A 45 26.64 1.31 -13.42
CA VAL A 45 25.95 2.61 -13.54
C VAL A 45 26.85 3.68 -12.92
N GLU A 46 27.20 4.71 -13.69
CA GLU A 46 28.04 5.82 -13.21
C GLU A 46 27.25 6.69 -12.22
N LEU A 47 27.94 7.24 -11.20
CA LEU A 47 27.29 8.02 -10.12
C LEU A 47 26.56 9.28 -10.64
N GLU A 48 26.99 9.81 -11.77
CA GLU A 48 26.36 10.95 -12.44
C GLU A 48 24.94 10.62 -12.94
N ASP A 49 24.67 9.36 -13.30
CA ASP A 49 23.34 8.91 -13.75
C ASP A 49 22.34 8.77 -12.58
N LEU A 50 22.84 8.43 -11.39
CA LEU A 50 22.02 8.36 -10.18
C LEU A 50 21.60 9.74 -9.67
N GLU A 51 22.49 10.74 -9.78
CA GLU A 51 22.19 12.11 -9.37
C GLU A 51 21.08 12.73 -10.24
N THR A 52 21.12 12.49 -11.55
CA THR A 52 20.09 13.01 -12.48
C THR A 52 18.71 12.36 -12.25
N LEU A 53 18.66 11.06 -12.00
CA LEU A 53 17.40 10.36 -11.66
C LEU A 53 16.82 10.84 -10.32
N VAL A 54 17.66 11.15 -9.33
CA VAL A 54 17.22 11.66 -8.03
C VAL A 54 16.68 13.09 -8.13
N GLU A 55 17.24 13.93 -9.02
CA GLU A 55 16.71 15.26 -9.30
C GLU A 55 15.35 15.20 -10.00
N GLU A 56 15.17 14.31 -10.97
CA GLU A 56 13.90 14.13 -11.69
C GLU A 56 12.77 13.63 -10.75
N VAL A 57 13.07 12.71 -9.83
CA VAL A 57 12.09 12.24 -8.83
C VAL A 57 11.70 13.35 -7.86
N LYS A 58 12.60 14.28 -7.52
CA LYS A 58 12.28 15.43 -6.65
C LYS A 58 11.32 16.41 -7.33
N GLU A 59 11.51 16.69 -8.62
CA GLU A 59 10.61 17.57 -9.37
C GLU A 59 9.18 16.97 -9.43
N ILE A 60 9.05 15.65 -9.64
CA ILE A 60 7.74 14.97 -9.66
C ILE A 60 7.03 15.05 -8.29
N ILE A 61 7.77 14.93 -7.18
CA ILE A 61 7.20 15.01 -5.83
C ILE A 61 6.77 16.45 -5.47
N GLU A 62 7.42 17.47 -6.04
CA GLU A 62 7.02 18.86 -5.85
C GLU A 62 5.72 19.20 -6.59
N ASP A 63 5.50 18.62 -7.77
CA ASP A 63 4.26 18.77 -8.55
C ASP A 63 3.03 18.07 -7.92
N GLU A 64 3.23 16.98 -7.16
CA GLU A 64 2.13 16.26 -6.50
C GLU A 64 1.60 16.94 -5.21
N LYS A 65 2.28 17.95 -4.68
CA LYS A 65 1.85 18.68 -3.47
C LYS A 65 0.63 19.59 -3.68
N GLU A 66 0.17 19.80 -4.91
CA GLU A 66 -0.99 20.66 -5.21
C GLU A 66 -2.36 19.93 -5.17
N ASN A 67 -2.40 18.60 -5.01
CA ASN A 67 -3.67 17.89 -4.83
C ASN A 67 -4.14 17.94 -3.37
N GLU A 68 -4.77 19.04 -2.99
CA GLU A 68 -5.45 19.22 -1.70
C GLU A 68 -6.53 18.16 -1.48
N ILE A 69 -6.33 17.32 -0.46
CA ILE A 69 -7.34 16.40 0.08
C ILE A 69 -8.50 17.24 0.65
N ARG A 70 -9.64 17.26 -0.03
CA ARG A 70 -10.86 17.91 0.47
C ARG A 70 -11.45 17.11 1.64
N VAL A 71 -11.25 17.61 2.86
CA VAL A 71 -11.90 17.09 4.07
C VAL A 71 -13.33 17.63 4.13
N VAL A 72 -14.32 16.75 3.99
CA VAL A 72 -15.74 17.12 4.16
C VAL A 72 -16.04 17.18 5.67
N ASN A 73 -16.36 18.37 6.18
CA ASN A 73 -16.81 18.55 7.57
C ASN A 73 -18.25 18.02 7.73
N VAL A 74 -18.43 16.98 8.56
CA VAL A 74 -19.72 16.31 8.86
C VAL A 74 -20.55 17.08 9.92
N ALA A 75 -20.12 18.27 10.34
CA ALA A 75 -20.69 18.96 11.51
C ALA A 75 -21.96 19.80 11.22
N GLU A 76 -22.37 19.99 9.96
CA GLU A 76 -23.45 20.92 9.61
C GLU A 76 -24.84 20.27 9.39
N GLU A 77 -24.99 18.94 9.50
CA GLU A 77 -26.29 18.28 9.27
C GLU A 77 -27.20 18.16 10.51
N SER A 78 -26.82 18.71 11.68
CA SER A 78 -27.52 18.44 12.95
C SER A 78 -28.54 19.51 13.41
N GLN A 79 -29.00 20.42 12.54
CA GLN A 79 -29.88 21.54 12.98
C GLN A 79 -31.25 21.66 12.27
N ASN A 80 -31.84 20.56 11.79
CA ASN A 80 -33.23 20.55 11.32
C ASN A 80 -34.15 19.66 12.16
N GLU A 81 -34.29 20.00 13.44
CA GLU A 81 -35.35 19.45 14.32
C GLU A 81 -36.64 20.29 14.28
N ALA A 82 -37.13 20.62 13.08
CA ALA A 82 -38.35 21.41 12.90
C ALA A 82 -39.51 20.65 12.23
N ASN A 83 -39.54 19.31 12.35
CA ASN A 83 -40.69 18.50 11.95
C ASN A 83 -41.26 17.75 13.17
N ALA A 84 -41.97 18.49 14.02
CA ALA A 84 -42.77 17.93 15.10
C ALA A 84 -43.88 17.03 14.52
N PHE A 85 -43.67 15.71 14.59
CA PHE A 85 -44.66 14.72 14.19
C PHE A 85 -45.66 14.52 15.35
N THR A 86 -46.91 14.97 15.17
CA THR A 86 -47.98 14.74 16.14
C THR A 86 -48.60 13.36 15.88
N ILE A 87 -48.35 12.43 16.80
CA ILE A 87 -49.04 11.13 16.81
C ILE A 87 -50.44 11.38 17.37
N LYS A 88 -51.45 11.29 16.50
CA LYS A 88 -52.84 11.21 16.95
C LYS A 88 -53.08 9.80 17.46
N ASP A 89 -53.29 9.68 18.77
CA ASP A 89 -53.93 8.52 19.38
C ASP A 89 -55.34 8.38 18.79
N SER A 90 -55.49 7.43 17.87
CA SER A 90 -56.79 6.88 17.49
C SER A 90 -56.61 5.42 17.07
N GLU A 91 -56.77 4.57 18.08
CA GLU A 91 -57.46 3.27 18.11
C GLU A 91 -57.02 2.12 17.16
N GLU A 92 -56.69 0.99 17.83
CA GLU A 92 -56.79 -0.41 17.40
C GLU A 92 -55.90 -0.91 16.24
N ASP A 93 -54.69 -1.38 16.58
CA ASP A 93 -54.10 -2.57 15.96
C ASP A 93 -53.19 -3.29 17.00
N ASP A 94 -53.79 -4.13 17.84
CA ASP A 94 -53.10 -4.96 18.86
C ASP A 94 -52.50 -6.24 18.23
N ALA A 95 -51.76 -6.08 17.14
CA ALA A 95 -50.83 -7.08 16.66
C ALA A 95 -49.44 -6.67 17.15
N PRO A 96 -48.69 -7.52 17.88
CA PRO A 96 -47.33 -7.16 18.23
C PRO A 96 -46.58 -7.00 16.92
N VAL A 97 -46.16 -5.77 16.62
CA VAL A 97 -45.20 -5.52 15.55
C VAL A 97 -44.02 -6.41 15.89
N GLN A 98 -43.85 -7.50 15.13
CA GLN A 98 -42.72 -8.40 15.27
C GLN A 98 -41.50 -7.64 14.77
N THR A 99 -41.06 -6.71 15.60
CA THR A 99 -39.81 -6.00 15.46
C THR A 99 -38.76 -7.08 15.70
N VAL A 100 -38.18 -7.56 14.61
CA VAL A 100 -36.94 -8.35 14.64
C VAL A 100 -35.82 -7.39 15.05
N LEU A 101 -35.94 -6.78 16.24
CA LEU A 101 -34.88 -6.11 16.97
C LEU A 101 -34.08 -7.16 17.75
N THR A 102 -33.82 -8.31 17.11
CA THR A 102 -32.65 -9.09 17.44
C THR A 102 -31.47 -8.32 16.86
N ALA A 103 -30.86 -7.48 17.69
CA ALA A 103 -29.56 -6.90 17.46
C ALA A 103 -28.58 -8.05 17.11
N GLY A 104 -28.39 -8.33 15.82
CA GLY A 104 -27.53 -9.40 15.33
C GLY A 104 -27.97 -10.15 14.06
N ALA A 105 -29.18 -9.95 13.53
CA ALA A 105 -29.71 -10.82 12.45
C ALA A 105 -29.55 -10.32 11.00
N THR A 106 -28.87 -9.20 10.75
CA THR A 106 -28.53 -8.73 9.39
C THR A 106 -27.08 -8.24 9.32
N ALA A 107 -26.17 -8.94 10.00
CA ALA A 107 -24.74 -8.72 9.88
C ALA A 107 -24.31 -9.16 8.47
N ASP A 108 -24.39 -8.23 7.52
CA ASP A 108 -23.92 -8.43 6.15
C ASP A 108 -22.43 -8.82 6.22
N PRO A 109 -22.08 -10.07 5.86
CA PRO A 109 -20.71 -10.57 6.04
C PRO A 109 -19.70 -9.75 5.25
N VAL A 110 -20.13 -9.11 4.16
CA VAL A 110 -19.28 -8.22 3.37
C VAL A 110 -19.04 -6.91 4.11
N LYS A 111 -20.07 -6.30 4.71
CA LYS A 111 -19.91 -5.08 5.52
C LYS A 111 -19.03 -5.33 6.74
N ASP A 112 -19.16 -6.48 7.39
CA ASP A 112 -18.30 -6.84 8.51
C ASP A 112 -16.85 -7.04 8.07
N TYR A 113 -16.61 -7.69 6.92
CA TYR A 113 -15.28 -7.81 6.33
C TYR A 113 -14.68 -6.45 5.98
N LEU A 114 -15.43 -5.57 5.30
CA LEU A 114 -15.01 -4.22 4.96
C LEU A 114 -14.67 -3.38 6.21
N LYS A 115 -15.43 -3.55 7.30
CA LYS A 115 -15.18 -2.89 8.58
C LYS A 115 -13.92 -3.42 9.27
N LEU A 116 -13.63 -4.71 9.13
CA LEU A 116 -12.41 -5.34 9.67
C LEU A 116 -11.17 -4.85 8.92
N ILE A 117 -11.16 -4.88 7.59
CA ILE A 117 -10.02 -4.42 6.78
C ILE A 117 -9.87 -2.89 6.82
N GLY A 118 -10.96 -2.13 7.04
CA GLY A 118 -10.93 -0.66 7.16
C GLY A 118 -10.33 -0.13 8.46
N ARG A 119 -9.98 -1.01 9.41
CA ARG A 119 -9.34 -0.63 10.68
C ARG A 119 -7.83 -0.38 10.51
N VAL A 120 -7.21 -0.98 9.51
CA VAL A 120 -5.76 -0.91 9.28
C VAL A 120 -5.47 0.16 8.22
N PRO A 121 -4.56 1.11 8.49
CA PRO A 121 -4.20 2.14 7.51
C PRO A 121 -3.46 1.52 6.32
N LEU A 122 -3.57 2.17 5.16
CA LEU A 122 -2.73 1.83 4.01
C LEU A 122 -1.27 2.15 4.31
N LEU A 123 -0.37 1.34 3.76
CA LEU A 123 1.07 1.52 3.91
C LEU A 123 1.59 2.51 2.88
N ASN A 124 2.63 3.25 3.25
CA ASN A 124 3.47 3.98 2.31
C ASN A 124 4.59 3.05 1.81
N ALA A 125 5.18 3.34 0.64
CA ALA A 125 6.26 2.55 0.04
C ALA A 125 7.43 2.31 1.02
N GLU A 126 7.85 3.33 1.78
CA GLU A 126 8.91 3.19 2.79
C GLU A 126 8.53 2.18 3.91
N MET A 127 7.27 2.20 4.35
CA MET A 127 6.78 1.27 5.38
C MET A 127 6.72 -0.17 4.87
N GLU A 128 6.40 -0.36 3.59
CA GLU A 128 6.40 -1.69 2.96
C GLU A 128 7.80 -2.28 2.91
N VAL A 129 8.80 -1.47 2.57
CA VAL A 129 10.21 -1.88 2.57
C VAL A 129 10.65 -2.26 3.99
N ASP A 130 10.34 -1.44 4.98
CA ASP A 130 10.68 -1.72 6.39
C ASP A 130 10.03 -3.01 6.92
N LEU A 131 8.75 -3.22 6.61
CA LEU A 131 8.03 -4.45 6.99
C LEU A 131 8.62 -5.67 6.28
N SER A 132 8.95 -5.54 5.00
CA SER A 132 9.56 -6.62 4.22
C SER A 132 10.91 -7.04 4.82
N LEU A 133 11.76 -6.08 5.17
CA LEU A 133 13.05 -6.37 5.81
C LEU A 133 12.90 -7.12 7.13
N ARG A 134 11.90 -6.77 7.95
CA ARG A 134 11.60 -7.49 9.20
C ARG A 134 11.10 -8.90 8.95
N VAL A 135 10.29 -9.11 7.92
CA VAL A 135 9.82 -10.44 7.52
C VAL A 135 11.01 -11.32 7.10
N GLU A 136 11.91 -10.80 6.27
CA GLU A 136 13.11 -11.52 5.84
C GLU A 136 14.04 -11.85 7.02
N ALA A 137 14.29 -10.88 7.90
CA ALA A 137 15.11 -11.09 9.10
C ALA A 137 14.51 -12.15 10.03
N GLY A 138 13.19 -12.13 10.22
CA GLY A 138 12.47 -13.14 11.01
C GLY A 138 12.52 -14.53 10.38
N LEU A 139 12.40 -14.62 9.06
CA LEU A 139 12.49 -15.89 8.33
C LEU A 139 13.91 -16.47 8.40
N PHE A 140 14.92 -15.62 8.25
CA PHE A 140 16.32 -16.00 8.39
C PHE A 140 16.63 -16.48 9.82
N ALA A 141 16.11 -15.80 10.84
CA ALA A 141 16.25 -16.23 12.23
C ALA A 141 15.58 -17.59 12.50
N GLU A 142 14.41 -17.85 11.89
CA GLU A 142 13.72 -19.15 12.00
C GLU A 142 14.57 -20.27 11.38
N GLU A 143 15.20 -20.01 10.23
CA GLU A 143 16.06 -20.96 9.52
C GLU A 143 17.35 -21.25 10.32
N ILE A 144 17.96 -20.24 10.96
CA ILE A 144 19.11 -20.41 11.86
C ILE A 144 18.75 -21.34 13.03
N ILE A 145 17.64 -21.05 13.74
CA ILE A 145 17.20 -21.87 14.88
C ILE A 145 16.96 -23.33 14.47
N LYS A 146 16.48 -23.56 13.24
CA LYS A 146 16.13 -24.88 12.72
C LYS A 146 17.36 -25.71 12.34
N HIS A 147 18.39 -25.10 11.73
CA HIS A 147 19.58 -25.82 11.26
C HIS A 147 20.69 -25.91 12.30
N GLU A 148 20.81 -24.92 13.19
CA GLU A 148 21.96 -24.82 14.08
C GLU A 148 21.69 -25.53 15.42
N LYS A 149 22.41 -26.65 15.66
CA LYS A 149 22.16 -27.54 16.81
C LYS A 149 22.75 -27.05 18.13
N LYS A 150 23.63 -26.05 18.11
CA LYS A 150 24.35 -25.53 19.28
C LYS A 150 24.33 -24.00 19.28
N ILE A 151 23.17 -23.46 19.63
CA ILE A 151 22.98 -22.01 19.80
C ILE A 151 23.06 -21.68 21.30
N ASP A 152 23.76 -20.61 21.66
CA ASP A 152 23.73 -20.09 23.03
C ASP A 152 22.32 -19.67 23.45
N LYS A 153 21.95 -19.88 24.72
CA LYS A 153 20.60 -19.61 25.21
C LYS A 153 20.19 -18.14 25.06
N LYS A 154 21.14 -17.21 25.21
CA LYS A 154 20.86 -15.78 25.03
C LYS A 154 20.57 -15.46 23.56
N TYR A 155 21.43 -15.95 22.66
CA TYR A 155 21.28 -15.74 21.23
C TYR A 155 20.00 -16.39 20.68
N LYS A 156 19.64 -17.59 21.16
CA LYS A 156 18.37 -18.25 20.79
C LYS A 156 17.16 -17.36 21.12
N ARG A 157 17.15 -16.72 22.29
CA ARG A 157 16.05 -15.84 22.71
C ARG A 157 15.94 -14.60 21.82
N GLU A 158 17.07 -14.04 21.40
CA GLU A 158 17.11 -12.90 20.49
C GLU A 158 16.57 -13.30 19.10
N LEU A 159 16.99 -14.45 18.58
CA LEU A 159 16.45 -15.00 17.33
C LEU A 159 14.95 -15.28 17.43
N GLU A 160 14.46 -15.86 18.52
CA GLU A 160 13.03 -16.09 18.75
C GLU A 160 12.22 -14.78 18.76
N GLN A 161 12.80 -13.68 19.26
CA GLN A 161 12.18 -12.36 19.19
C GLN A 161 12.11 -11.83 17.75
N LEU A 162 13.17 -12.01 16.95
CA LEU A 162 13.13 -11.66 15.53
C LEU A 162 12.08 -12.47 14.77
N VAL A 163 11.97 -13.78 15.02
CA VAL A 163 10.95 -14.63 14.40
C VAL A 163 9.55 -14.11 14.73
N LEU A 164 9.32 -13.71 15.98
CA LEU A 164 8.04 -13.20 16.42
C LEU A 164 7.72 -11.82 15.84
N ASP A 165 8.72 -10.95 15.70
CA ASP A 165 8.58 -9.65 15.03
C ASP A 165 8.30 -9.82 13.54
N GLY A 166 9.04 -10.68 12.83
CA GLY A 166 8.79 -11.00 11.43
C GLY A 166 7.40 -11.57 11.17
N LYS A 167 6.88 -12.43 12.07
CA LYS A 167 5.49 -12.93 11.99
C LYS A 167 4.46 -11.82 12.15
N ARG A 168 4.70 -10.84 13.04
CA ARG A 168 3.82 -9.67 13.20
C ARG A 168 3.90 -8.75 11.99
N ALA A 169 5.10 -8.48 11.48
CA ALA A 169 5.31 -7.66 10.28
C ALA A 169 4.60 -8.27 9.07
N LYS A 170 4.68 -9.59 8.89
CA LYS A 170 3.96 -10.32 7.84
C LYS A 170 2.44 -10.12 7.95
N ASN A 171 1.88 -10.29 9.15
CA ASN A 171 0.44 -10.10 9.35
C ASN A 171 0.02 -8.66 9.08
N HIS A 172 0.82 -7.67 9.50
CA HIS A 172 0.55 -6.26 9.23
C HIS A 172 0.58 -5.95 7.73
N LEU A 173 1.58 -6.49 7.01
CA LEU A 173 1.71 -6.33 5.57
C LEU A 173 0.52 -6.96 4.83
N LEU A 174 0.04 -8.13 5.26
CA LEU A 174 -1.15 -8.75 4.70
C LEU A 174 -2.40 -7.92 4.97
N GLU A 175 -2.66 -7.56 6.23
CA GLU A 175 -3.85 -6.81 6.64
C GLU A 175 -3.99 -5.47 5.93
N ALA A 176 -2.88 -4.75 5.73
CA ALA A 176 -2.88 -3.50 4.98
C ALA A 176 -3.18 -3.70 3.49
N ASN A 177 -2.69 -4.80 2.90
CA ASN A 177 -2.88 -5.12 1.49
C ASN A 177 -4.20 -5.85 1.18
N LEU A 178 -4.96 -6.32 2.18
CA LEU A 178 -6.26 -6.98 1.98
C LEU A 178 -7.29 -6.07 1.26
N ARG A 179 -7.07 -4.75 1.25
CA ARG A 179 -7.90 -3.79 0.51
C ARG A 179 -7.58 -3.73 -0.99
N LEU A 180 -6.37 -4.11 -1.38
CA LEU A 180 -5.89 -4.06 -2.77
C LEU A 180 -6.20 -5.33 -3.59
N VAL A 181 -6.81 -6.34 -2.96
CA VAL A 181 -7.23 -7.62 -3.58
C VAL A 181 -8.63 -7.49 -4.20
#